data_AF-A0ABD0QPP2-F1
#
_entry.id   AF-A0ABD0QPP2-F1
#
_cell.length_a   1.000
_cell.length_b   1.000
_cell.length_c   1.000
_cell.angle_alpha   90.00
_cell.angle_beta   90.00
_cell.angle_gamma   90.00
#
_symmetry.space_group_name_H-M   'P 1'
#
loop_
_entity.id
_entity.type
_entity.pdbx_description
1 polymer ?
#
loop_
_entity_poly.entity_id
_entity_poly.type
_entity_poly.pdbx_seq_one_letter_code
_entity_poly.pdbx_strand_id
1 'polypeptide(L)' 'GCEVIEATPFGRCANVNNSSATSQRIFITYRRAPPVQPQNSLAVTDICVIITNKGETPPHTFCK' A
#
# COMPACT_ATOMS: atom_id res chain seq x y z
N GLY A 1 -6.31 12.61 -7.03
CA GLY A 1 -6.95 12.13 -5.80
C GLY A 1 -6.24 10.93 -5.18
N CYS A 2 -5.58 10.10 -5.99
CA CYS A 2 -4.64 9.07 -5.55
C CYS A 2 -3.42 9.10 -6.47
N GLU A 3 -2.27 8.68 -5.98
CA GLU A 3 -1.00 8.56 -6.70
C GLU A 3 -0.60 7.08 -6.76
N VAL A 4 0.05 6.67 -7.85
CA VAL A 4 0.58 5.31 -8.01
C VAL A 4 2.06 5.31 -7.67
N ILE A 5 2.51 4.35 -6.89
CA ILE A 5 3.94 4.10 -6.68
C ILE A 5 4.42 3.24 -7.85
N GLU A 6 4.89 3.86 -8.92
CA GLU A 6 5.34 3.16 -10.14
C GLU A 6 6.79 2.64 -10.02
N ALA A 7 7.63 3.35 -9.26
CA ALA A 7 9.03 3.04 -9.09
C ALA A 7 9.48 3.12 -7.63
N THR A 8 10.48 2.31 -7.28
CA THR A 8 11.21 2.43 -6.03
C THR A 8 12.04 3.73 -6.02
N PRO A 9 12.52 4.20 -4.86
CA PRO A 9 13.39 5.38 -4.79
C PRO A 9 14.67 5.29 -5.64
N PHE A 10 15.06 4.07 -6.05
CA PHE A 10 16.23 3.82 -6.90
C PHE A 10 15.86 3.57 -8.38
N GLY A 11 14.64 3.90 -8.80
CA GLY A 11 14.22 3.86 -10.21
C GLY A 11 13.88 2.47 -10.75
N ARG A 12 13.69 1.45 -9.89
CA ARG A 12 13.23 0.12 -10.32
C ARG A 12 11.71 0.04 -10.31
N CYS A 13 11.11 -0.76 -11.19
CA CYS A 13 9.67 -1.00 -11.20
C CYS A 13 9.16 -1.46 -9.82
N ALA A 14 8.12 -0.82 -9.29
CA ALA A 14 7.54 -1.13 -7.98
C ALA A 14 6.37 -2.13 -8.05
N ASN A 15 6.37 -3.01 -9.06
CA ASN A 15 5.39 -4.09 -9.16
C ASN A 15 5.56 -5.06 -7.98
N VAL A 16 4.51 -5.26 -7.19
CA VAL A 16 4.51 -6.17 -6.03
C VAL A 16 4.00 -7.58 -6.37
N ASN A 17 3.60 -7.82 -7.62
CA ASN A 17 3.24 -9.17 -8.05
C ASN A 17 4.49 -10.06 -8.18
N ASN A 18 4.48 -11.22 -7.53
CA ASN A 18 5.53 -12.24 -7.60
C ASN A 18 5.36 -13.20 -8.80
N SER A 19 4.47 -12.88 -9.74
CA SER A 19 4.29 -13.63 -11.00
C SER A 19 5.18 -13.08 -12.12
N SER A 20 5.30 -13.81 -13.23
CA SER A 20 6.08 -13.39 -14.42
C SER A 20 5.81 -11.92 -14.80
N ALA A 21 6.84 -11.23 -15.33
CA ALA A 21 6.76 -9.83 -15.76
C ALA A 21 5.72 -9.57 -16.88
N THR A 22 5.20 -10.63 -17.51
CA THR A 22 4.11 -10.62 -18.50
C THR A 22 2.71 -10.75 -17.89
N SER A 23 2.60 -11.07 -16.59
CA SER A 23 1.34 -11.14 -15.85
C SER A 23 0.83 -9.74 -15.48
N GLN A 24 -0.40 -9.66 -14.98
CA GLN A 24 -0.98 -8.42 -14.46
C GLN A 24 -0.06 -7.80 -13.40
N ARG A 25 0.28 -6.52 -13.58
CA ARG A 25 1.12 -5.77 -12.63
C ARG A 25 0.27 -5.21 -11.52
N ILE A 26 0.74 -5.34 -10.29
CA ILE A 26 0.06 -4.83 -9.09
C ILE A 26 0.94 -3.73 -8.51
N PHE A 27 0.37 -2.55 -8.31
CA PHE A 27 1.05 -1.39 -7.74
C PHE A 27 0.28 -0.86 -6.54
N ILE A 28 1.00 -0.24 -5.60
CA ILE A 28 0.39 0.44 -4.46
C ILE A 28 -0.08 1.82 -4.92
N THR A 29 -1.33 2.16 -4.60
CA THR A 29 -1.83 3.53 -4.72
C THR A 29 -2.05 4.12 -3.35
N TYR A 30 -1.83 5.43 -3.23
CA TYR A 30 -1.99 6.13 -1.96
C TYR A 30 -2.57 7.52 -2.20
N ARG A 31 -3.07 8.14 -1.13
CA ARG A 31 -3.61 9.52 -1.17
C ARG A 31 -2.92 10.34 -0.09
N ARG A 32 -2.37 11.49 -0.48
CA ARG A 32 -1.92 12.50 0.48
C ARG A 32 -3.06 13.44 0.83
N ALA A 33 -3.14 13.73 2.12
CA ALA A 33 -3.89 14.86 2.66
C ALA A 33 -3.45 16.18 1.98
N PRO A 34 -4.36 17.13 1.71
CA PRO A 34 -3.95 18.50 1.45
C PRO A 34 -3.24 19.10 2.69
N PRO A 35 -2.37 20.11 2.51
CA PRO A 35 -1.62 20.71 3.63
C PRO A 35 -2.51 21.25 4.77
N VAL A 36 -3.74 21.65 4.44
CA VAL A 36 -4.75 22.09 5.41
C VAL A 36 -5.88 21.07 5.40
N GLN A 37 -6.05 20.34 6.50
CA GLN A 37 -7.11 19.35 6.68
C GLN A 37 -7.77 19.53 8.05
N PRO A 38 -9.08 19.25 8.21
CA PRO A 38 -9.74 19.33 9.51
C PRO A 38 -9.06 18.43 10.56
N GLN A 39 -9.00 18.89 11.81
CA GLN A 39 -8.33 18.20 12.92
C GLN A 39 -8.83 16.76 13.14
N ASN A 40 -10.08 16.47 12.79
CA ASN A 40 -10.71 15.17 13.03
C ASN A 40 -10.64 14.24 11.81
N SER A 41 -9.80 14.55 10.82
CA SER A 41 -9.62 13.65 9.69
C SER A 41 -8.86 12.40 10.07
N LEU A 42 -9.36 11.25 9.64
CA LEU A 42 -8.65 9.99 9.77
C LEU A 42 -7.47 9.91 8.81
N ALA A 43 -6.38 9.31 9.26
CA ALA A 43 -5.20 9.00 8.47
C ALA A 43 -4.77 7.56 8.72
N VAL A 44 -4.11 6.95 7.74
CA VAL A 44 -3.46 5.65 7.91
C VAL A 44 -2.22 5.86 8.79
N THR A 45 -2.18 5.22 9.96
CA THR A 45 -1.04 5.31 10.89
C THR A 45 -0.03 4.19 10.68
N ASP A 46 -0.51 3.01 10.28
CA ASP A 46 0.31 1.80 10.19
C ASP A 46 -0.10 0.96 8.97
N ILE A 47 0.89 0.31 8.37
CA ILE A 47 0.73 -0.66 7.28
C ILE A 47 1.53 -1.89 7.68
N CYS A 48 0.93 -3.07 7.57
CA CYS A 48 1.61 -4.34 7.79
C CYS A 48 1.40 -5.29 6.62
N VAL A 49 2.28 -6.30 6.52
CA VAL A 49 2.15 -7.40 5.57
C VAL A 49 1.67 -8.62 6.33
N ILE A 50 0.59 -9.25 5.86
CA ILE A 50 0.03 -10.46 6.45
C ILE A 50 0.30 -11.65 5.54
N ILE A 51 1.02 -12.64 6.06
CA ILE A 51 1.35 -13.88 5.38
C ILE A 51 0.30 -14.95 5.73
N THR A 52 -0.84 -14.90 5.05
CA THR A 52 -2.00 -15.76 5.36
C THR A 52 -1.71 -17.25 5.22
N ASN A 53 -0.80 -17.66 4.31
CA ASN A 53 -0.41 -19.06 4.15
C ASN A 53 0.48 -19.59 5.30
N LYS A 54 0.98 -18.71 6.18
CA LYS A 54 1.63 -19.07 7.45
C LYS A 54 0.68 -18.99 8.64
N GLY A 55 -0.61 -18.74 8.40
CA GLY A 55 -1.62 -18.62 9.46
C GLY A 55 -1.64 -17.26 10.17
N GLU A 56 -0.96 -16.24 9.64
CA GLU A 56 -1.02 -14.88 10.20
C GLU A 56 -2.41 -14.26 10.01
N THR A 57 -2.89 -13.54 11.03
CA THR A 57 -4.14 -12.77 11.00
C THR A 57 -3.85 -11.28 11.21
N PRO A 58 -4.64 -10.38 10.57
CA PRO A 58 -4.46 -8.95 10.78
C PRO A 58 -4.70 -8.59 12.27
N PRO A 59 -3.92 -7.68 12.85
CA PRO A 59 -4.17 -7.20 14.21
C PRO A 59 -5.54 -6.52 14.32
N HIS A 60 -6.07 -6.44 15.55
CA HIS A 60 -7.46 -6.03 15.82
C HIS A 60 -7.84 -4.62 15.31
N THR A 61 -6.88 -3.74 15.06
CA THR A 61 -7.09 -2.37 14.59
C THR A 61 -6.81 -2.18 13.10
N PHE A 62 -6.53 -3.27 12.36
CA PHE A 62 -6.20 -3.21 10.92
C PHE A 62 -7.40 -3.60 10.06
N CYS A 63 -7.53 -2.94 8.90
CA CYS A 63 -8.46 -3.32 7.85
C CYS A 63 -7.75 -4.17 6.78
N LYS A 64 -8.48 -5.08 6.13
CA LYS A 64 -8.01 -5.91 5.01
C LYS A 64 -8.53 -5.38 3.68
#